data_AF-A0A1C1CYD7-F1
#
_entry.id   AF-A0A1C1CYD7-F1
#
_cell.length_a   1.000
_cell.length_b   1.000
_cell.length_c   1.000
_cell.angle_alpha   90.00
_cell.angle_beta   90.00
_cell.angle_gamma   90.00
#
_symmetry.space_group_name_H-M   'P 1'
#
loop_
_entity.id
_entity.type
_entity.pdbx_description
1 polymer ?
#
loop_
_entity_poly.entity_id
_entity_poly.type
_entity_poly.pdbx_seq_one_letter_code
_entity_poly.pdbx_strand_id
1 'polypeptide(L)'
;MAEAEQPQQIPEAAYPAPPPFWRHFTLANEEELRKLEESSPEDQPPQKLPLHLAYLRPPPPPPATAEFYTTFGQKQVIDPTKPSSLPTDQLLFDPDEPNLNHAVLLSKLTKSLLLNFLELTSILSLDPTKHEEKMADIRQLVLNIHVVINIYRPHQARESVKEMLIGILEDGQREIDECDRLKERIEEFLSEVGQTESPSGDVEHQEDAGTNDEVSHDQMMEKQRNLWKQIQDMT
;
A
#
# COMPACT_ATOMS: atom_id res chain seq x y z
N MET A 1 -44.58 -38.00 14.25
CA MET A 1 -44.74 -37.01 13.17
C MET A 1 -44.10 -35.72 13.66
N ALA A 2 -42.92 -35.40 13.17
CA ALA A 2 -42.35 -34.06 13.29
C ALA A 2 -42.00 -33.68 11.84
N GLU A 3 -42.83 -32.81 11.27
CA GLU A 3 -42.72 -32.35 9.88
C GLU A 3 -41.40 -31.61 9.68
N ALA A 4 -40.72 -31.97 8.58
CA ALA A 4 -39.54 -31.27 8.12
C ALA A 4 -39.97 -29.93 7.52
N GLU A 5 -39.57 -28.82 8.15
CA GLU A 5 -39.76 -27.48 7.62
C GLU A 5 -38.92 -27.32 6.34
N GLN A 6 -39.60 -27.25 5.20
CA GLN A 6 -38.97 -26.83 3.93
C GLN A 6 -38.73 -25.32 3.98
N PRO A 7 -37.49 -24.85 3.74
CA PRO A 7 -37.19 -23.43 3.74
C PRO A 7 -37.86 -22.72 2.55
N GLN A 8 -38.57 -21.65 2.89
CA GLN A 8 -39.29 -20.76 1.97
C GLN A 8 -38.36 -20.18 0.91
N GLN A 9 -38.75 -20.34 -0.37
CA GLN A 9 -38.08 -19.77 -1.53
C GLN A 9 -38.32 -18.24 -1.55
N ILE A 10 -37.35 -17.47 -1.06
CA ILE A 10 -37.33 -16.01 -1.24
C ILE A 10 -36.92 -15.74 -2.71
N PRO A 11 -37.56 -14.80 -3.43
CA PRO A 11 -37.31 -14.58 -4.85
C PRO A 11 -35.83 -14.26 -5.13
N GLU A 12 -35.23 -14.94 -6.12
CA GLU A 12 -33.85 -14.75 -6.56
C GLU A 12 -33.53 -13.26 -6.77
N ALA A 13 -32.47 -12.78 -6.13
CA ALA A 13 -31.95 -11.44 -6.32
C ALA A 13 -31.61 -11.20 -7.81
N ALA A 14 -31.68 -9.93 -8.26
CA ALA A 14 -31.30 -9.52 -9.63
C ALA A 14 -29.83 -9.81 -9.99
N TYR A 15 -29.02 -10.19 -9.00
CA TYR A 15 -27.61 -10.53 -9.14
C TYR A 15 -27.39 -11.98 -8.70
N PRO A 16 -26.49 -12.71 -9.37
CA PRO A 16 -26.13 -14.05 -8.95
C PRO A 16 -25.63 -14.02 -7.49
N ALA A 17 -25.87 -15.10 -6.75
CA ALA A 17 -25.28 -15.26 -5.43
C ALA A 17 -23.75 -15.07 -5.52
N PRO A 18 -23.11 -14.41 -4.54
CA PRO A 18 -21.68 -14.17 -4.58
C PRO A 18 -20.92 -15.52 -4.61
N PRO A 19 -19.78 -15.60 -5.32
CA PRO A 19 -19.00 -16.83 -5.36
C PRO A 19 -18.61 -17.29 -3.94
N PRO A 20 -18.54 -18.60 -3.65
CA PRO A 20 -18.44 -19.10 -2.27
C PRO A 20 -17.10 -18.81 -1.57
N PHE A 21 -16.08 -18.30 -2.30
CA PHE A 21 -14.72 -18.19 -1.78
C PHE A 21 -14.60 -17.29 -0.54
N TRP A 22 -15.44 -16.26 -0.41
CA TRP A 22 -15.40 -15.31 0.72
C TRP A 22 -15.61 -15.99 2.08
N ARG A 23 -16.32 -17.13 2.10
CA ARG A 23 -16.57 -17.90 3.34
C ARG A 23 -15.29 -18.49 3.95
N HIS A 24 -14.21 -18.52 3.18
CA HIS A 24 -12.92 -19.04 3.62
C HIS A 24 -11.99 -17.96 4.20
N PHE A 25 -12.34 -16.68 4.10
CA PHE A 25 -11.60 -15.57 4.72
C PHE A 25 -11.99 -15.41 6.18
N THR A 26 -11.54 -16.37 7.00
CA THR A 26 -11.74 -16.37 8.45
C THR A 26 -10.40 -16.27 9.16
N LEU A 27 -10.38 -15.64 10.34
CA LEU A 27 -9.17 -15.53 11.17
C LEU A 27 -8.54 -16.90 11.49
N ALA A 28 -9.38 -17.94 11.62
CA ALA A 28 -8.91 -19.31 11.85
C ALA A 28 -8.14 -19.86 10.64
N ASN A 29 -8.63 -19.64 9.43
CA ASN A 29 -7.98 -20.10 8.21
C ASN A 29 -6.72 -19.27 7.91
N GLU A 30 -6.72 -17.97 8.21
CA GLU A 30 -5.54 -17.11 8.09
C GLU A 30 -4.42 -17.57 9.02
N GLU A 31 -4.75 -17.89 10.28
CA GLU A 31 -3.80 -18.42 11.25
C GLU A 31 -3.29 -19.81 10.87
N GLU A 32 -4.15 -20.67 10.32
CA GLU A 32 -3.77 -21.98 9.80
C GLU A 32 -2.80 -21.84 8.61
N LEU A 33 -3.07 -20.92 7.68
CA LEU A 33 -2.18 -20.62 6.57
C LEU A 33 -0.83 -20.08 7.07
N ARG A 34 -0.83 -19.16 8.03
CA ARG A 34 0.39 -18.60 8.63
C ARG A 34 1.26 -19.68 9.25
N LYS A 35 0.68 -20.57 10.05
CA LYS A 35 1.39 -21.72 10.64
C LYS A 35 1.98 -22.64 9.58
N LEU A 36 1.23 -22.90 8.52
CA LEU A 36 1.68 -23.75 7.42
C LEU A 36 2.85 -23.12 6.66
N GLU A 37 2.84 -21.80 6.49
CA GLU A 37 3.91 -21.02 5.87
C GLU A 37 5.16 -20.95 6.75
N GLU A 38 5.01 -20.69 8.05
CA GLU A 38 6.11 -20.73 9.03
C GLU A 38 6.76 -22.14 9.09
N SER A 39 5.97 -23.21 8.89
CA SER A 39 6.46 -24.59 8.92
C SER A 39 7.05 -25.09 7.59
N SER A 40 6.77 -24.39 6.48
CA SER A 40 7.19 -24.82 5.14
C SER A 40 8.57 -24.25 4.82
N PRO A 41 9.60 -25.08 4.60
CA PRO A 41 10.90 -24.57 4.17
C PRO A 41 10.80 -23.95 2.76
N GLU A 42 11.43 -22.78 2.57
CA GLU A 42 11.35 -21.94 1.36
C GLU A 42 11.66 -22.68 0.04
N ASP A 43 12.36 -23.81 0.11
CA ASP A 43 12.84 -24.56 -1.06
C ASP A 43 11.88 -25.62 -1.63
N GLN A 44 10.69 -25.84 -1.03
CA GLN A 44 9.72 -26.79 -1.60
C GLN A 44 8.72 -26.11 -2.56
N PRO A 45 8.43 -26.71 -3.73
CA PRO A 45 7.41 -26.18 -4.63
C PRO A 45 6.06 -26.10 -3.90
N PRO A 46 5.24 -25.07 -4.16
CA PRO A 46 4.05 -24.78 -3.38
C PRO A 46 3.13 -26.01 -3.38
N GLN A 47 3.04 -26.66 -2.22
CA GLN A 47 2.17 -27.82 -2.04
C GLN A 47 0.73 -27.38 -2.33
N LYS A 48 -0.03 -28.22 -3.04
CA LYS A 48 -1.44 -27.95 -3.35
C LYS A 48 -2.20 -27.82 -2.03
N LEU A 49 -2.51 -26.59 -1.64
CA LEU A 49 -3.25 -26.30 -0.43
C LEU A 49 -4.70 -26.82 -0.53
N PRO A 50 -5.31 -27.19 0.61
CA PRO A 50 -6.76 -27.37 0.69
C PRO A 50 -7.48 -26.13 0.15
N LEU A 51 -8.63 -26.34 -0.49
CA LEU A 51 -9.36 -25.29 -1.21
C LEU A 51 -9.65 -24.04 -0.36
N HIS A 52 -9.96 -24.21 0.93
CA HIS A 52 -10.27 -23.12 1.85
C HIS A 52 -9.04 -22.25 2.19
N LEU A 53 -7.83 -22.83 2.21
CA LEU A 53 -6.59 -22.07 2.38
C LEU A 53 -6.06 -21.52 1.06
N ALA A 54 -6.30 -22.24 -0.04
CA ALA A 54 -5.86 -21.83 -1.38
C ALA A 54 -6.48 -20.49 -1.80
N TYR A 55 -7.73 -20.20 -1.41
CA TYR A 55 -8.38 -18.93 -1.72
C TYR A 55 -7.81 -17.72 -0.97
N LEU A 56 -7.12 -17.94 0.15
CA LEU A 56 -6.47 -16.87 0.90
C LEU A 56 -5.18 -16.39 0.22
N ARG A 57 -4.57 -17.24 -0.63
CA ARG A 57 -3.43 -16.83 -1.44
C ARG A 57 -3.92 -16.08 -2.67
N PRO A 58 -3.31 -14.92 -2.99
CA PRO A 58 -3.55 -14.26 -4.27
C PRO A 58 -3.29 -15.23 -5.44
N PRO A 59 -4.06 -15.11 -6.53
CA PRO A 59 -3.76 -15.87 -7.74
C PRO A 59 -2.33 -15.57 -8.22
N PRO A 60 -1.64 -16.55 -8.81
CA PRO A 60 -0.28 -16.34 -9.31
C PRO A 60 -0.28 -15.21 -10.35
N PRO A 61 0.82 -14.44 -10.46
CA PRO A 61 0.94 -13.44 -11.50
C PRO A 61 0.77 -14.10 -12.88
N PRO A 62 0.25 -13.37 -13.88
CA PRO A 62 0.21 -13.87 -15.23
C PRO A 62 1.62 -14.26 -15.69
N PRO A 63 1.77 -15.31 -16.54
CA PRO A 63 3.08 -15.71 -17.03
C PRO A 63 3.72 -14.56 -17.80
N ALA A 64 5.06 -14.45 -17.76
CA ALA A 64 5.78 -13.39 -18.46
C ALA A 64 5.56 -13.38 -20.00
N THR A 65 5.10 -14.50 -20.56
CA THR A 65 4.70 -14.64 -21.97
C THR A 65 3.28 -14.13 -22.27
N ALA A 66 2.50 -13.76 -21.25
CA ALA A 66 1.17 -13.23 -21.46
C ALA A 66 1.27 -11.85 -22.13
N GLU A 67 0.66 -11.71 -23.30
CA GLU A 67 0.53 -10.41 -23.98
C GLU A 67 -0.70 -9.63 -23.50
N PHE A 68 -1.71 -10.36 -23.03
CA PHE A 68 -3.00 -9.82 -22.65
C PHE A 68 -3.47 -10.34 -21.28
N TYR A 69 -4.17 -9.49 -20.54
CA TYR A 69 -4.96 -9.89 -19.37
C TYR A 69 -6.44 -9.55 -19.62
N THR A 70 -7.36 -10.27 -18.98
CA THR A 70 -8.80 -10.01 -19.14
C THR A 70 -9.30 -9.16 -17.98
N THR A 71 -9.93 -8.03 -18.28
CA THR A 71 -10.57 -7.15 -17.30
C THR A 71 -11.97 -6.82 -17.78
N PHE A 72 -13.00 -7.06 -16.94
CA PHE A 72 -14.42 -6.87 -17.29
C PHE A 72 -14.83 -7.50 -18.64
N GLY A 73 -14.26 -8.67 -18.97
CA GLY A 73 -14.51 -9.37 -20.23
C GLY A 73 -13.75 -8.83 -21.45
N GLN A 74 -12.93 -7.79 -21.29
CA GLN A 74 -12.10 -7.23 -22.36
C GLN A 74 -10.64 -7.63 -22.19
N LYS A 75 -9.98 -7.94 -23.31
CA LYS A 75 -8.52 -8.18 -23.34
C LYS A 75 -7.80 -6.84 -23.31
N GLN A 76 -6.98 -6.64 -22.29
CA GLN A 76 -6.12 -5.49 -22.11
C GLN A 76 -4.68 -5.89 -22.40
N VAL A 77 -3.92 -5.00 -23.04
CA VAL A 77 -2.51 -5.23 -23.35
C VAL A 77 -1.67 -5.02 -22.10
N ILE A 78 -0.75 -5.95 -21.79
CA ILE A 78 0.14 -5.84 -20.62
C ILE A 78 1.26 -4.81 -20.86
N ASP A 79 1.79 -4.77 -22.08
CA ASP A 79 2.90 -3.90 -22.47
C ASP A 79 2.47 -2.42 -22.44
N PRO A 80 3.05 -1.60 -21.55
CA PRO A 80 2.70 -0.18 -21.45
C PRO A 80 3.17 0.64 -22.66
N THR A 81 4.10 0.11 -23.47
CA THR A 81 4.58 0.79 -24.69
C THR A 81 3.61 0.68 -25.85
N LYS A 82 2.66 -0.26 -25.79
CA LYS A 82 1.60 -0.42 -26.78
C LYS A 82 0.39 0.37 -26.31
N PRO A 83 -0.15 1.31 -27.11
CA PRO A 83 -1.30 2.08 -26.68
C PRO A 83 -2.49 1.14 -26.41
N SER A 84 -2.87 1.03 -25.13
CA SER A 84 -4.17 0.48 -24.71
C SER A 84 -5.32 1.46 -25.04
N SER A 85 -4.97 2.69 -25.45
CA SER A 85 -5.92 3.73 -25.82
C SER A 85 -6.58 3.47 -27.17
N LEU A 86 -7.66 4.22 -27.39
CA LEU A 86 -8.29 4.35 -28.71
C LEU A 86 -7.24 4.61 -29.81
N PRO A 87 -7.42 4.03 -31.01
CA PRO A 87 -6.62 4.43 -32.15
C PRO A 87 -6.87 5.91 -32.49
N THR A 88 -5.85 6.57 -33.05
CA THR A 88 -5.80 8.02 -33.27
C THR A 88 -6.96 8.55 -34.11
N ASP A 89 -7.50 7.73 -35.02
CA ASP A 89 -8.66 8.03 -35.86
C ASP A 89 -9.98 8.17 -35.08
N GLN A 90 -10.08 7.58 -33.89
CA GLN A 90 -11.25 7.69 -33.02
C GLN A 90 -11.16 8.84 -32.01
N LEU A 91 -9.99 9.48 -31.92
CA LEU A 91 -9.78 10.63 -31.04
C LEU A 91 -10.45 11.87 -31.64
N LEU A 92 -11.18 12.60 -30.80
CA LEU A 92 -11.82 13.88 -31.13
C LEU A 92 -10.87 15.08 -30.94
N PHE A 93 -9.61 14.82 -30.63
CA PHE A 93 -8.57 15.79 -30.35
C PHE A 93 -7.21 15.22 -30.73
N ASP A 94 -6.23 16.09 -30.95
CA ASP A 94 -4.85 15.68 -31.16
C ASP A 94 -4.15 15.50 -29.79
N PRO A 95 -3.72 14.27 -29.43
CA PRO A 95 -3.03 14.04 -28.17
C PRO A 95 -1.63 14.69 -28.12
N ASP A 96 -1.03 14.99 -29.27
CA ASP A 96 0.34 15.52 -29.37
C ASP A 96 0.38 17.06 -29.46
N GLU A 97 -0.78 17.73 -29.34
CA GLU A 97 -0.84 19.19 -29.38
C GLU A 97 -0.12 19.80 -28.15
N PRO A 98 0.95 20.60 -28.35
CA PRO A 98 1.82 21.05 -27.25
C PRO A 98 1.14 21.98 -26.24
N ASN A 99 0.06 22.67 -26.65
CA ASN A 99 -0.70 23.59 -25.81
C ASN A 99 -2.09 23.04 -25.45
N LEU A 100 -2.29 21.72 -25.56
CA LEU A 100 -3.58 21.12 -25.25
C LEU A 100 -3.94 21.34 -23.77
N ASN A 101 -4.93 22.19 -23.51
CA ASN A 101 -5.45 22.34 -22.17
C ASN A 101 -6.41 21.19 -21.85
N HIS A 102 -5.89 20.13 -21.22
CA HIS A 102 -6.65 18.93 -20.90
C HIS A 102 -7.90 19.21 -20.04
N ALA A 103 -7.85 20.19 -19.13
CA ALA A 103 -8.99 20.55 -18.28
C ALA A 103 -10.11 21.21 -19.09
N VAL A 104 -9.76 22.10 -20.03
CA VAL A 104 -10.73 22.72 -20.94
C VAL A 104 -11.31 21.67 -21.90
N LEU A 105 -10.47 20.77 -22.42
CA LEU A 105 -10.90 19.67 -23.28
C LEU A 105 -11.87 18.73 -22.54
N LEU A 106 -11.53 18.31 -21.31
CA LEU A 106 -12.40 17.47 -20.49
C LEU A 106 -13.73 18.16 -20.19
N SER A 107 -13.71 19.47 -19.88
CA SER A 107 -14.92 20.26 -19.69
C SER A 107 -15.78 20.32 -20.96
N LYS A 108 -15.15 20.53 -22.12
CA LYS A 108 -15.83 20.55 -23.43
C LYS A 108 -16.46 19.19 -23.74
N LEU A 109 -15.74 18.10 -23.56
CA LEU A 109 -16.25 16.74 -23.78
C LEU A 109 -17.40 16.40 -22.82
N THR A 110 -17.28 16.78 -21.55
CA THR A 110 -18.34 16.55 -20.54
C THR A 110 -19.61 17.34 -20.87
N LYS A 111 -19.46 18.61 -21.31
CA LYS A 111 -20.60 19.41 -21.80
C LYS A 111 -21.23 18.78 -23.04
N SER A 112 -20.41 18.31 -23.99
CA SER A 112 -20.89 17.59 -25.18
C SER A 112 -21.64 16.32 -24.81
N LEU A 113 -21.14 15.55 -23.83
CA LEU A 113 -21.80 14.35 -23.31
C LEU A 113 -23.17 14.68 -22.70
N LEU A 114 -23.26 15.75 -21.90
CA LEU A 114 -24.54 16.18 -21.33
C LEU A 114 -25.55 16.58 -22.41
N LEU A 115 -25.12 17.33 -23.43
CA LEU A 115 -25.98 17.70 -24.56
C LEU A 115 -26.45 16.47 -25.33
N ASN A 116 -25.54 15.52 -25.62
CA ASN A 116 -25.89 14.27 -26.30
C ASN A 116 -26.85 13.40 -25.48
N PHE A 117 -26.72 13.41 -24.15
CA PHE A 117 -27.67 12.72 -23.27
C PHE A 117 -29.08 13.34 -23.30
N LEU A 118 -29.17 14.68 -23.36
CA LEU A 118 -30.45 15.37 -23.53
C LEU A 118 -31.07 15.07 -24.90
N GLU A 119 -30.26 15.05 -25.96
CA GLU A 119 -30.71 14.64 -27.30
C GLU A 119 -31.20 13.19 -27.31
N LEU A 120 -30.46 12.27 -26.68
CA LEU A 120 -30.89 10.88 -26.52
C LEU A 120 -32.25 10.79 -25.81
N THR A 121 -32.45 11.56 -24.74
CA THR A 121 -33.72 11.59 -24.01
C THR A 121 -34.87 12.07 -24.91
N SER A 122 -34.62 13.09 -25.74
CA SER A 122 -35.57 13.57 -26.73
C SER A 122 -35.90 12.52 -27.78
N ILE A 123 -34.89 11.83 -28.31
CA ILE A 123 -35.07 10.72 -29.27
C ILE A 123 -35.90 9.60 -28.66
N LEU A 124 -35.56 9.15 -27.45
CA LEU A 124 -36.27 8.09 -26.75
C LEU A 124 -37.73 8.46 -26.43
N SER A 125 -38.01 9.75 -26.22
CA SER A 125 -39.38 10.24 -26.01
C SER A 125 -40.23 10.24 -27.27
N LEU A 126 -39.62 10.39 -28.45
CA LEU A 126 -40.33 10.44 -29.74
C LEU A 126 -40.40 9.06 -30.41
N ASP A 127 -39.28 8.34 -30.42
CA ASP A 127 -39.15 7.01 -31.02
C ASP A 127 -37.99 6.25 -30.36
N PRO A 128 -38.27 5.31 -29.42
CA PRO A 128 -37.24 4.57 -28.71
C PRO A 128 -36.42 3.63 -29.59
N THR A 129 -36.84 3.37 -30.83
CA THR A 129 -36.09 2.49 -31.74
C THR A 129 -34.88 3.17 -32.39
N LYS A 130 -34.84 4.51 -32.42
CA LYS A 130 -33.80 5.29 -33.11
C LYS A 130 -32.64 5.75 -32.22
N HIS A 131 -32.34 5.03 -31.14
CA HIS A 131 -31.31 5.43 -30.19
C HIS A 131 -29.87 5.05 -30.60
N GLU A 132 -29.70 4.13 -31.55
CA GLU A 132 -28.41 3.49 -31.87
C GLU A 132 -27.32 4.49 -32.26
N GLU A 133 -27.62 5.42 -33.18
CA GLU A 133 -26.68 6.45 -33.64
C GLU A 133 -26.21 7.34 -32.48
N LYS A 134 -27.16 7.83 -31.67
CA LYS A 134 -26.84 8.69 -30.52
C LYS A 134 -26.07 7.94 -29.42
N MET A 135 -26.34 6.64 -29.25
CA MET A 135 -25.57 5.79 -28.34
C MET A 135 -24.13 5.60 -28.84
N ALA A 136 -23.91 5.52 -30.15
CA ALA A 136 -22.57 5.47 -30.72
C ALA A 136 -21.79 6.78 -30.47
N ASP A 137 -22.45 7.95 -30.65
CA ASP A 137 -21.87 9.26 -30.32
C ASP A 137 -21.45 9.35 -28.84
N ILE A 138 -22.36 8.96 -27.94
CA ILE A 138 -22.11 8.95 -26.49
C ILE A 138 -20.94 8.02 -26.16
N ARG A 139 -20.90 6.83 -26.76
CA ARG A 139 -19.78 5.89 -26.57
C ARG A 139 -18.46 6.52 -27.01
N GLN A 140 -18.42 7.19 -28.15
CA GLN A 140 -17.22 7.88 -28.64
C GLN A 140 -16.77 8.99 -27.68
N LEU A 141 -17.71 9.79 -27.16
CA LEU A 141 -17.43 10.84 -26.18
C LEU A 141 -16.85 10.26 -24.88
N VAL A 142 -17.45 9.20 -24.33
CA VAL A 142 -16.99 8.56 -23.10
C VAL A 142 -15.59 7.95 -23.27
N LEU A 143 -15.32 7.29 -24.39
CA LEU A 143 -13.99 6.73 -24.66
C LEU A 143 -12.95 7.85 -24.79
N ASN A 144 -13.28 8.96 -25.44
CA ASN A 144 -12.40 10.13 -25.52
C ASN A 144 -12.15 10.78 -24.16
N ILE A 145 -13.17 10.91 -23.30
CA ILE A 145 -13.04 11.36 -21.92
C ILE A 145 -12.07 10.47 -21.15
N HIS A 146 -12.18 9.14 -21.32
CA HIS A 146 -11.29 8.18 -20.69
C HIS A 146 -9.83 8.37 -21.13
N VAL A 147 -9.59 8.66 -22.41
CA VAL A 147 -8.24 8.98 -22.91
C VAL A 147 -7.73 10.27 -22.26
N VAL A 148 -8.53 11.34 -22.20
CA VAL A 148 -8.12 12.61 -21.57
C VAL A 148 -7.76 12.42 -20.09
N ILE A 149 -8.53 11.61 -19.35
CA ILE A 149 -8.21 11.28 -17.95
C ILE A 149 -6.90 10.50 -17.87
N ASN A 150 -6.67 9.56 -18.78
CA ASN A 150 -5.45 8.74 -18.80
C ASN A 150 -4.19 9.57 -19.08
N ILE A 151 -4.28 10.66 -19.83
CA ILE A 151 -3.14 11.58 -20.05
C ILE A 151 -2.65 12.21 -18.73
N TYR A 152 -3.49 12.29 -17.68
CA TYR A 152 -3.05 12.76 -16.37
C TYR A 152 -2.29 11.71 -15.53
N ARG A 153 -2.29 10.42 -15.93
CA ARG A 153 -1.65 9.35 -15.14
C ARG A 153 -0.14 9.55 -14.92
N PRO A 154 0.67 9.95 -15.93
CA PRO A 154 2.08 10.22 -15.70
C PRO A 154 2.30 11.39 -14.74
N HIS A 155 1.44 12.41 -14.80
CA HIS A 155 1.49 13.53 -13.86
C HIS A 155 1.15 13.09 -12.44
N GLN A 156 0.12 12.25 -12.27
CA GLN A 156 -0.26 11.68 -10.97
C GLN A 156 0.88 10.85 -10.39
N ALA A 157 1.50 9.98 -11.20
CA ALA A 157 2.64 9.17 -10.77
C ALA A 157 3.82 10.04 -10.30
N ARG A 158 4.13 11.11 -11.04
CA ARG A 158 5.17 12.07 -10.64
C ARG A 158 4.86 12.73 -9.30
N GLU A 159 3.61 13.12 -9.06
CA GLU A 159 3.24 13.76 -7.79
C GLU A 159 3.32 12.77 -6.62
N SER A 160 2.88 11.52 -6.82
CA SER A 160 3.01 10.46 -5.81
C SER A 160 4.47 10.13 -5.48
N VAL A 161 5.37 10.11 -6.48
CA VAL A 161 6.80 9.93 -6.24
C VAL A 161 7.38 11.11 -5.47
N LYS A 162 6.98 12.35 -5.79
CA LYS A 162 7.42 13.53 -5.04
C LYS A 162 6.97 13.46 -3.57
N GLU A 163 5.72 13.11 -3.33
CA GLU A 163 5.16 12.94 -1.98
C GLU A 163 5.93 11.87 -1.19
N MET A 164 6.23 10.73 -1.81
CA MET A 164 7.07 9.69 -1.21
C MET A 164 8.48 10.20 -0.86
N LEU A 165 9.13 10.93 -1.78
CA LEU A 165 10.46 11.49 -1.54
C LEU A 165 10.46 12.55 -0.43
N ILE A 166 9.41 13.36 -0.33
CA ILE A 166 9.22 14.31 0.78
C ILE A 166 9.11 13.56 2.10
N GLY A 167 8.29 12.51 2.16
CA GLY A 167 8.19 11.67 3.37
C GLY A 167 9.53 11.06 3.80
N ILE A 168 10.32 10.57 2.84
CA ILE A 168 11.68 10.04 3.12
C ILE A 168 12.60 11.12 3.70
N LEU A 169 12.55 12.35 3.18
CA LEU A 169 13.36 13.45 3.69
C LEU A 169 12.92 13.88 5.10
N GLU A 170 11.62 13.91 5.37
CA GLU A 170 11.08 14.21 6.70
C GLU A 170 11.47 13.14 7.73
N ASP A 171 11.39 11.87 7.37
CA ASP A 171 11.83 10.77 8.23
C ASP A 171 13.35 10.81 8.45
N GLY A 172 14.14 11.09 7.40
CA GLY A 172 15.58 11.27 7.50
C GLY A 172 15.99 12.45 8.39
N GLN A 173 15.26 13.58 8.31
CA GLN A 173 15.49 14.71 9.21
C GLN A 173 15.14 14.35 10.66
N ARG A 174 14.05 13.61 10.88
CA ARG A 174 13.68 13.13 12.21
C ARG A 174 14.74 12.20 12.80
N GLU A 175 15.28 11.29 11.99
CA GLU A 175 16.35 10.38 12.40
C GLU A 175 17.63 11.15 12.77
N ILE A 176 17.99 12.19 12.01
CA ILE A 176 19.12 13.08 12.33
C ILE A 176 18.86 13.81 13.64
N ASP A 177 17.67 14.39 13.83
CA ASP A 177 17.31 15.08 15.07
C ASP A 177 17.34 14.14 16.28
N GLU A 178 16.95 12.87 16.10
CA GLU A 178 17.05 11.83 17.13
C GLU A 178 18.51 11.45 17.43
N CYS A 179 19.35 11.34 16.41
CA CYS A 179 20.79 11.10 16.56
C CYS A 179 21.48 12.25 17.29
N ASP A 180 21.14 13.51 16.97
CA ASP A 180 21.69 14.69 17.62
C ASP A 180 21.29 14.75 19.10
N ARG A 181 20.02 14.44 19.44
CA ARG A 181 19.58 14.32 20.84
C ARG A 181 20.27 13.19 21.58
N LEU A 182 20.47 12.05 20.92
CA LEU A 182 21.18 10.92 21.52
C LEU A 182 22.65 11.29 21.78
N LYS A 183 23.30 11.99 20.83
CA LYS A 183 24.66 12.50 20.98
C LYS A 183 24.76 13.48 22.16
N GLU A 184 23.86 14.45 22.26
CA GLU A 184 23.83 15.38 23.40
C GLU A 184 23.68 14.65 24.74
N ARG A 185 22.79 13.65 24.80
CA ARG A 185 22.59 12.83 25.99
C ARG A 185 23.83 12.00 26.36
N ILE A 186 24.56 11.50 25.36
CA ILE A 186 25.83 10.79 25.56
C ILE A 186 26.91 11.77 26.04
N GLU A 187 26.99 12.97 25.47
CA GLU A 187 27.93 14.02 25.92
C GLU A 187 27.67 14.45 27.37
N GLU A 188 26.39 14.62 27.75
CA GLU A 188 25.98 14.90 29.13
C GLU A 188 26.40 13.76 30.07
N PHE A 189 26.10 12.52 29.71
CA PHE A 189 26.47 11.34 30.50
C PHE A 189 27.99 11.19 30.67
N LEU A 190 28.77 11.40 29.59
CA LEU A 190 30.23 11.38 29.66
C LEU A 190 30.77 12.50 30.55
N SER A 191 30.13 13.67 30.54
CA SER A 191 30.51 14.77 31.44
C SER A 191 30.22 14.47 32.91
N GLU A 192 29.11 13.77 33.21
CA GLU A 192 28.76 13.32 34.57
C GLU A 192 29.76 12.26 35.07
N VAL A 193 30.12 11.30 34.22
CA VAL A 193 31.15 10.30 34.54
C VAL A 193 32.50 10.98 34.77
N GLY A 194 32.91 11.92 33.91
CA GLY A 194 34.18 12.66 34.07
C GLY A 194 34.24 13.54 35.32
N GLN A 195 33.10 14.09 35.77
CA GLN A 195 33.01 14.80 37.06
C GLN A 195 33.07 13.83 38.25
N THR A 196 32.52 12.63 38.11
CA THR A 196 32.55 11.60 39.15
C THR A 196 33.97 11.03 39.34
N GLU A 197 34.80 11.05 38.30
CA GLU A 197 36.21 10.63 38.36
C GLU A 197 37.17 11.71 38.91
N SER A 198 36.67 12.88 39.31
CA SER A 198 37.49 13.88 40.01
C SER A 198 37.29 13.87 41.54
N PRO A 199 37.80 12.85 42.24
CA PRO A 199 38.55 13.08 43.45
C PRO A 199 40.04 12.90 43.12
N SER A 200 40.69 14.03 42.84
CA SER A 200 42.12 14.16 43.13
C SER A 200 42.30 13.81 44.62
N GLY A 201 42.94 12.68 44.87
CA GLY A 201 43.33 12.24 46.19
C GLY A 201 44.50 11.29 46.01
N ASP A 202 45.70 11.85 45.97
CA ASP A 202 46.94 11.12 46.11
C ASP A 202 46.83 10.15 47.29
N VAL A 203 46.72 8.84 47.02
CA VAL A 203 46.85 7.83 48.07
C VAL A 203 48.13 7.07 47.77
N GLU A 204 49.19 7.60 48.37
CA GLU A 204 50.42 6.89 48.64
C GLU A 204 50.11 5.51 49.19
N HIS A 205 50.81 4.52 48.65
CA HIS A 205 50.86 3.15 49.15
C HIS A 205 51.05 3.13 50.66
N GLN A 206 50.02 2.73 51.40
CA GLN A 206 50.21 2.10 52.69
C GLN A 206 49.31 0.87 52.78
N GLU A 207 49.96 -0.27 52.63
CA GLU A 207 49.46 -1.60 52.93
C GLU A 207 48.97 -1.61 54.38
N ASP A 208 47.65 -1.61 54.58
CA ASP A 208 47.08 -2.13 55.81
C ASP A 208 45.86 -2.98 55.50
N ALA A 209 45.88 -4.16 56.08
CA ALA A 209 45.04 -5.28 55.73
C ALA A 209 43.59 -5.09 56.21
N GLY A 210 42.67 -5.51 55.34
CA GLY A 210 41.43 -6.17 55.77
C GLY A 210 40.20 -5.27 55.86
N THR A 211 39.17 -5.69 55.12
CA THR A 211 37.73 -5.39 55.31
C THR A 211 37.15 -4.08 54.79
N ASN A 212 37.90 -2.99 54.57
CA ASN A 212 37.30 -1.75 54.02
C ASN A 212 37.37 -1.63 52.49
N ASP A 213 38.37 -2.23 51.86
CA ASP A 213 38.54 -2.15 50.40
C ASP A 213 37.48 -2.96 49.64
N GLU A 214 37.03 -4.09 50.19
CA GLU A 214 35.94 -4.89 49.60
C GLU A 214 34.63 -4.11 49.59
N VAL A 215 34.30 -3.36 50.65
CA VAL A 215 33.07 -2.55 50.71
C VAL A 215 33.12 -1.39 49.70
N SER A 216 34.29 -0.76 49.55
CA SER A 216 34.50 0.31 48.55
C SER A 216 34.43 -0.24 47.12
N HIS A 217 35.07 -1.38 46.87
CA HIS A 217 35.04 -2.06 45.57
C HIS A 217 33.63 -2.55 45.24
N ASP A 218 32.90 -3.14 46.19
CA ASP A 218 31.51 -3.58 45.99
C ASP A 218 30.59 -2.39 45.68
N GLN A 219 30.73 -1.26 46.37
CA GLN A 219 29.98 -0.04 46.05
C GLN A 219 30.32 0.48 44.66
N MET A 220 31.60 0.43 44.25
CA MET A 220 32.02 0.82 42.91
C MET A 220 31.48 -0.14 41.84
N MET A 221 31.51 -1.45 42.09
CA MET A 221 30.96 -2.47 41.20
C MET A 221 29.44 -2.36 41.11
N GLU A 222 28.74 -2.02 42.19
CA GLU A 222 27.29 -1.79 42.19
C GLU A 222 26.93 -0.54 41.38
N LYS A 223 27.71 0.55 41.50
CA LYS A 223 27.58 1.74 40.63
C LYS A 223 27.81 1.38 39.17
N GLN A 224 28.85 0.60 38.85
CA GLN A 224 29.11 0.13 37.49
C GLN A 224 27.97 -0.76 36.95
N ARG A 225 27.46 -1.69 37.76
CA ARG A 225 26.32 -2.55 37.39
C ARG A 225 25.05 -1.73 37.15
N ASN A 226 24.79 -0.71 37.96
CA ASN A 226 23.66 0.18 37.77
C ASN A 226 23.82 1.05 36.50
N LEU A 227 25.05 1.50 36.20
CA LEU A 227 25.38 2.16 34.93
C LEU A 227 25.09 1.25 33.73
N TRP A 228 25.55 -0.01 33.76
CA TRP A 228 25.30 -0.98 32.70
C TRP A 228 23.82 -1.33 32.53
N LYS A 229 23.05 -1.39 33.63
CA LYS A 229 21.59 -1.53 33.56
C LYS A 229 20.92 -0.33 32.89
N GLN A 230 21.34 0.90 33.21
CA GLN A 230 20.83 2.09 32.54
C GLN A 230 21.15 2.07 31.04
N ILE A 231 22.34 1.63 30.63
CA ILE A 231 22.68 1.45 29.21
C ILE A 231 21.77 0.42 28.54
N GLN A 232 21.50 -0.70 29.21
CA GLN A 232 20.64 -1.76 28.68
C GLN A 232 19.17 -1.34 28.60
N ASP A 233 18.68 -0.52 29.53
CA ASP A 233 17.33 0.05 29.49
C ASP A 233 17.19 1.16 28.43
N MET A 234 18.30 1.69 27.91
CA MET A 234 18.34 2.75 26.91
C MET A 234 18.50 2.24 25.46
N THR A 235 18.86 0.97 25.27
CA THR A 235 18.90 0.30 23.94
C THR A 235 17.54 -0.31 23.62
#